data_AF-A0A836LL80-F1
#
_entry.id   AF-A0A836LL80-F1
#
_cell.length_a   1.000
_cell.length_b   1.000
_cell.length_c   1.000
_cell.angle_alpha   90.00
_cell.angle_beta   90.00
_cell.angle_gamma   90.00
#
_symmetry.space_group_name_H-M   'P 1'
#
loop_
_entity.id
_entity.type
_entity.pdbx_description
1 polymer ?
#
loop_
_entity_poly.entity_id
_entity_poly.type
_entity_poly.pdbx_seq_one_letter_code
_entity_poly.pdbx_strand_id
1 'polypeptide(L)'
;MRCTVQRANVAALYEFVDGNFLNNKRPAIPGGAWPLESLRRKSLADLQQIWLSLLKERNMLSTVKEHYLRHQEELGAMPAPSRVKMVEESMDNVRRAVKERDAEATAEAVRIFKERLAKGIYRYPPGPPPPPGAHDPTSTVKLVLSRRVDEERLRELLGRFDVFEAHKGIVTLTMQLPEEVLTQKRDAEQLWQQYMTERSDVEEYYKWPGSSTGSSKSASLYDYTLVELAPGTYSGHPNTLATESDGDAGAHGVLQAAQLPVPPPKARPPPPRNPLEHIKYQQRSALSKAVIQLGYFPNITTTPPRVTKAEDVPRPVHPDEIEGPWEVRVTYDTKDGLAYVQSLDLKSIDGAAVLSVEEEVPAAAQPFAAVDPIYQEALRCEMAQEETLMKWPNVPEWKYQYDLYTKKHLAQVVQYNYSNVVDYLDREVLLTGRSVWESPIDIDPTCGGMKSVPAHAKKPKRYMTHGLGEVGVTDI
;
A
#
# COMPACT_ATOMS: atom_id res chain seq x y z
N MET A 1 -11.96 56.24 47.10
CA MET A 1 -11.67 54.80 47.10
C MET A 1 -10.19 54.63 46.79
N ARG A 2 -9.39 54.20 47.79
CA ARG A 2 -7.94 54.00 47.64
C ARG A 2 -7.71 52.57 47.17
N CYS A 3 -7.29 52.37 45.92
CA CYS A 3 -6.77 51.08 45.47
C CYS A 3 -5.46 50.79 46.21
N THR A 4 -5.52 49.87 47.16
CA THR A 4 -4.34 49.22 47.72
C THR A 4 -3.72 48.34 46.63
N VAL A 5 -2.71 48.86 45.94
CA VAL A 5 -1.79 48.05 45.15
C VAL A 5 -1.12 47.09 46.14
N GLN A 6 -1.52 45.82 46.14
CA GLN A 6 -0.75 44.78 46.82
C GLN A 6 0.68 44.86 46.28
N ARG A 7 1.67 45.05 47.15
CA ARG A 7 3.08 44.99 46.78
C ARG A 7 3.30 43.68 46.04
N ALA A 8 3.64 43.76 44.75
CA ALA A 8 3.99 42.58 43.97
C ALA A 8 5.07 41.79 44.72
N ASN A 9 4.83 40.50 44.92
CA ASN A 9 5.80 39.63 45.58
C ASN A 9 7.08 39.58 44.73
N VAL A 10 8.17 40.17 45.23
CA VAL A 10 9.44 40.27 44.50
C VAL A 10 9.99 38.88 44.15
N ALA A 11 9.65 37.85 44.93
CA ALA A 11 10.04 36.47 44.66
C ALA A 11 9.59 36.00 43.27
N ALA A 12 8.42 36.45 42.79
CA ALA A 12 7.93 36.10 41.46
C ALA A 12 8.81 36.70 40.34
N LEU A 13 9.46 37.83 40.57
CA LEU A 13 10.43 38.42 39.62
C LEU A 13 11.78 37.72 39.69
N TYR A 14 12.21 37.26 40.88
CA TYR A 14 13.44 36.47 41.02
C TYR A 14 13.39 35.15 40.24
N GLU A 15 12.21 34.53 40.04
CA GLU A 15 12.07 33.33 39.21
C GLU A 15 12.37 33.57 37.72
N PHE A 16 12.32 34.82 37.23
CA PHE A 16 12.66 35.15 35.83
C PHE A 16 14.16 35.32 35.59
N VAL A 17 14.98 35.36 36.65
CA VAL A 17 16.43 35.56 36.55
C VAL A 17 17.15 34.33 37.10
N ASP A 18 18.17 33.85 36.41
CA ASP A 18 18.93 32.67 36.86
C ASP A 18 19.64 32.98 38.18
N GLY A 19 19.37 32.16 39.21
CA GLY A 19 19.98 32.30 40.53
C GLY A 19 21.50 32.12 40.52
N ASN A 20 22.05 31.32 39.60
CA ASN A 20 23.51 31.20 39.46
C ASN A 20 24.10 32.48 38.88
N PHE A 21 23.42 33.08 37.89
CA PHE A 21 23.84 34.35 37.30
C PHE A 21 23.84 35.48 38.35
N LEU A 22 22.76 35.63 39.12
CA LEU A 22 22.67 36.63 40.20
C LEU A 22 23.79 36.51 41.25
N ASN A 23 24.24 35.28 41.50
CA ASN A 23 25.28 34.99 42.47
C ASN A 23 26.69 34.89 41.86
N ASN A 24 26.87 35.30 40.60
CA ASN A 24 28.14 35.23 39.86
C ASN A 24 28.75 33.80 39.83
N LYS A 25 27.91 32.77 39.74
CA LYS A 25 28.30 31.35 39.63
C LYS A 25 28.05 30.84 38.22
N ARG A 26 28.91 29.92 37.74
CA ARG A 26 28.70 29.25 36.46
C ARG A 26 27.49 28.31 36.54
N PRO A 27 26.46 28.46 35.69
CA PRO A 27 25.36 27.50 35.65
C PRO A 27 25.84 26.16 35.08
N ALA A 28 25.39 25.07 35.69
CA ALA A 28 25.70 23.72 35.25
C ALA A 28 24.79 23.29 34.08
N ILE A 29 25.29 22.40 33.22
CA ILE A 29 24.47 21.74 32.21
C ILE A 29 23.68 20.62 32.93
N PRO A 30 22.34 20.60 32.84
CA PRO A 30 21.53 19.54 33.46
C PRO A 30 21.70 18.20 32.74
N GLY A 31 21.18 17.12 33.34
CA GLY A 31 21.37 15.76 32.82
C GLY A 31 20.77 15.49 31.44
N GLY A 32 19.60 16.03 31.11
CA GLY A 32 18.97 15.84 29.79
C GLY A 32 17.52 16.32 29.71
N ALA A 33 16.95 16.24 28.51
CA ALA A 33 15.54 16.52 28.24
C ALA A 33 14.62 15.38 28.71
N TRP A 34 13.32 15.65 28.84
CA TRP A 34 12.32 14.63 29.09
C TRP A 34 12.13 13.73 27.86
N PRO A 35 12.45 12.43 27.95
CA PRO A 35 12.26 11.53 26.82
C PRO A 35 10.77 11.19 26.66
N LEU A 36 10.34 11.05 25.40
CA LEU A 36 8.96 10.75 25.05
C LEU A 36 8.42 9.50 25.77
N GLU A 37 9.21 8.43 25.88
CA GLU A 37 8.81 7.19 26.55
C GLU A 37 8.50 7.35 28.05
N SER A 38 9.18 8.29 28.72
CA SER A 38 8.87 8.61 30.12
C SER A 38 7.58 9.41 30.24
N LEU A 39 7.32 10.32 29.30
CA LEU A 39 6.13 11.16 29.28
C LEU A 39 4.86 10.36 28.96
N ARG A 40 4.95 9.32 28.12
CA ARG A 40 3.82 8.41 27.84
C ARG A 40 3.23 7.76 29.10
N ARG A 41 4.06 7.53 30.12
CA ARG A 41 3.66 6.93 31.40
C ARG A 41 3.09 7.94 32.42
N LYS A 42 3.10 9.23 32.11
CA LYS A 42 2.64 10.30 33.03
C LYS A 42 1.17 10.63 32.85
N SER A 43 0.48 10.97 33.94
CA SER A 43 -0.92 11.39 33.85
C SER A 43 -1.04 12.74 33.10
N LEU A 44 -2.23 13.09 32.60
CA LEU A 44 -2.45 14.39 31.96
C LEU A 44 -2.17 15.55 32.95
N ALA A 45 -2.50 15.35 34.23
CA ALA A 45 -2.23 16.31 35.30
C ALA A 45 -0.72 16.52 35.55
N ASP A 46 0.06 15.44 35.48
CA ASP A 46 1.52 15.55 35.58
C ASP A 46 2.11 16.22 34.33
N LEU A 47 1.61 15.89 33.13
CA LEU A 47 2.08 16.49 31.88
C LEU A 47 1.86 18.01 31.85
N GLN A 48 0.70 18.50 32.30
CA GLN A 48 0.46 19.95 32.40
C GLN A 48 1.37 20.61 33.46
N GLN A 49 1.65 19.94 34.58
CA GLN A 49 2.54 20.48 35.61
C GLN A 49 3.99 20.55 35.13
N ILE A 50 4.46 19.49 34.46
CA ILE A 50 5.76 19.47 33.79
C ILE A 50 5.82 20.58 32.74
N TRP A 51 4.78 20.72 31.90
CA TRP A 51 4.70 21.77 30.89
C TRP A 51 4.83 23.18 31.50
N LEU A 52 4.10 23.49 32.57
CA LEU A 52 4.19 24.78 33.26
C LEU A 52 5.58 25.00 33.86
N SER A 53 6.22 23.95 34.37
CA SER A 53 7.59 24.03 34.90
C SER A 53 8.61 24.31 33.80
N LEU A 54 8.50 23.62 32.66
CA LEU A 54 9.30 23.86 31.46
C LEU A 54 9.06 25.25 30.89
N LEU A 55 7.82 25.74 30.92
CA LEU A 55 7.46 27.08 30.46
C LEU A 55 8.12 28.17 31.32
N LYS A 56 8.11 28.01 32.64
CA LYS A 56 8.82 28.91 33.57
C LYS A 56 10.32 28.91 33.30
N GLU A 57 10.93 27.73 33.20
CA GLU A 57 12.36 27.58 32.88
C GLU A 57 12.71 28.24 31.53
N ARG A 58 11.91 28.00 30.50
CA ARG A 58 12.08 28.63 29.18
C ARG A 58 12.04 30.16 29.28
N ASN A 59 11.09 30.72 30.00
CA ASN A 59 10.97 32.17 30.15
C ASN A 59 12.18 32.78 30.88
N MET A 60 12.69 32.11 31.92
CA MET A 60 13.91 32.51 32.60
C MET A 60 15.13 32.40 31.67
N LEU A 61 15.30 31.29 30.94
CA LEU A 61 16.38 31.11 29.98
C LEU A 61 16.34 32.13 28.83
N SER A 62 15.15 32.48 28.34
CA SER A 62 14.97 33.54 27.35
C SER A 62 15.38 34.91 27.90
N THR A 63 15.04 35.20 29.16
CA THR A 63 15.44 36.45 29.84
C THR A 63 16.95 36.53 29.97
N VAL A 64 17.61 35.44 30.38
CA VAL A 64 19.08 35.37 30.47
C VAL A 64 19.70 35.51 29.08
N LYS A 65 19.21 34.77 28.10
CA LYS A 65 19.71 34.84 26.71
C LYS A 65 19.62 36.28 26.18
N GLU A 66 18.49 36.96 26.39
CA GLU A 66 18.31 38.35 25.99
C GLU A 66 19.27 39.29 26.74
N HIS A 67 19.50 39.07 28.03
CA HIS A 67 20.46 39.85 28.81
C HIS A 67 21.90 39.73 28.27
N TYR A 68 22.35 38.50 27.95
CA TYR A 68 23.65 38.25 27.34
C TYR A 68 23.76 38.83 25.94
N LEU A 69 22.67 38.82 25.15
CA LEU A 69 22.65 39.48 23.84
C LEU A 69 22.76 41.01 23.96
N ARG A 70 22.10 41.62 24.95
CA ARG A 70 22.20 43.07 25.20
C ARG A 70 23.59 43.52 25.65
N HIS A 71 24.30 42.67 26.39
CA HIS A 71 25.62 42.98 26.97
C HIS A 71 26.70 42.02 26.45
N GLN A 72 26.64 41.67 25.16
CA GLN A 72 27.49 40.63 24.58
C GLN A 72 28.98 40.97 24.65
N GLU A 73 29.34 42.25 24.56
CA GLU A 73 30.73 42.71 24.70
C GLU A 73 31.27 42.56 26.12
N GLU A 74 30.41 42.77 27.12
CA GLU A 74 30.79 42.73 28.55
C GLU A 74 30.79 41.30 29.10
N LEU A 75 29.83 40.47 28.68
CA LEU A 75 29.56 39.15 29.27
C LEU A 75 29.98 37.97 28.40
N GLY A 76 30.22 38.19 27.10
CA GLY A 76 30.51 37.13 26.15
C GLY A 76 29.30 36.24 25.85
N ALA A 77 29.56 34.97 25.50
CA ALA A 77 28.51 34.00 25.18
C ALA A 77 27.77 33.48 26.43
N MET A 78 26.47 33.25 26.30
CA MET A 78 25.66 32.66 27.38
C MET A 78 26.21 31.29 27.78
N PRO A 79 26.49 31.04 29.07
CA PRO A 79 26.92 29.74 29.55
C PRO A 79 25.79 28.70 29.48
N ALA A 80 26.14 27.45 29.17
CA ALA A 80 25.20 26.31 29.08
C ALA A 80 23.98 26.54 28.15
N PRO A 81 24.19 26.95 26.88
CA PRO A 81 23.09 27.27 25.95
C PRO A 81 22.24 26.04 25.58
N SER A 82 22.77 24.82 25.74
CA SER A 82 22.06 23.56 25.49
C SER A 82 20.80 23.38 26.33
N ARG A 83 20.67 24.08 27.48
CA ARG A 83 19.46 24.09 28.32
C ARG A 83 18.22 24.50 27.51
N VAL A 84 18.36 25.46 26.61
CA VAL A 84 17.24 25.94 25.76
C VAL A 84 16.73 24.80 24.87
N LYS A 85 17.63 24.13 24.15
CA LYS A 85 17.30 22.99 23.28
C LYS A 85 16.66 21.84 24.07
N MET A 86 17.17 21.53 25.26
CA MET A 86 16.60 20.47 26.11
C MET A 86 15.18 20.78 26.58
N VAL A 87 14.89 22.05 26.89
CA VAL A 87 13.54 22.50 27.28
C VAL A 87 12.59 22.46 26.09
N GLU A 88 13.01 22.95 24.92
CA GLU A 88 12.23 22.90 23.67
C GLU A 88 11.89 21.45 23.29
N GLU A 89 12.89 20.55 23.30
CA GLU A 89 12.70 19.12 23.05
C GLU A 89 11.72 18.49 24.05
N SER A 90 11.84 18.81 25.33
CA SER A 90 10.92 18.33 26.37
C SER A 90 9.49 18.81 26.11
N MET A 91 9.31 20.07 25.71
CA MET A 91 8.01 20.64 25.39
C MET A 91 7.40 19.99 24.15
N ASP A 92 8.18 19.78 23.09
CA ASP A 92 7.71 19.09 21.89
C ASP A 92 7.33 17.63 22.17
N ASN A 93 8.09 16.94 23.02
CA ASN A 93 7.75 15.59 23.46
C ASN A 93 6.46 15.56 24.29
N VAL A 94 6.22 16.53 25.18
CA VAL A 94 4.95 16.66 25.90
C VAL A 94 3.79 16.88 24.92
N ARG A 95 3.94 17.81 23.95
CA ARG A 95 2.94 18.06 22.92
C ARG A 95 2.63 16.80 22.13
N ARG A 96 3.66 16.05 21.73
CA ARG A 96 3.52 14.80 20.98
C ARG A 96 2.76 13.74 21.80
N ALA A 97 3.11 13.53 23.06
CA ALA A 97 2.40 12.58 23.93
C ALA A 97 0.92 12.94 24.12
N VAL A 98 0.59 14.23 24.25
CA VAL A 98 -0.80 14.69 24.34
C VAL A 98 -1.53 14.49 23.01
N LYS A 99 -0.89 14.81 21.88
CA LYS A 99 -1.47 14.62 20.53
C LYS A 99 -1.76 13.15 20.23
N GLU A 100 -0.87 12.24 20.63
CA GLU A 100 -1.07 10.79 20.49
C GLU A 100 -2.35 10.35 21.24
N ARG A 101 -2.53 10.79 22.49
CA ARG A 101 -3.74 10.47 23.29
C ARG A 101 -5.02 11.10 22.75
N ASP A 102 -4.94 12.34 22.31
CA ASP A 102 -6.09 13.07 21.75
C ASP A 102 -6.57 12.44 20.44
N ALA A 103 -5.63 11.99 19.60
CA ALA A 103 -5.95 11.25 18.38
C ALA A 103 -6.64 9.91 18.66
N GLU A 104 -6.17 9.15 19.67
CA GLU A 104 -6.82 7.90 20.11
C GLU A 104 -8.24 8.15 20.65
N ALA A 105 -8.39 9.14 21.53
CA ALA A 105 -9.69 9.50 22.09
C ALA A 105 -10.67 9.99 21.02
N THR A 106 -10.19 10.78 20.06
CA THR A 106 -10.99 11.27 18.93
C THR A 106 -11.42 10.11 18.03
N ALA A 107 -10.51 9.18 17.70
CA ALA A 107 -10.85 8.02 16.88
C ALA A 107 -11.93 7.14 17.53
N GLU A 108 -11.83 6.91 18.84
CA GLU A 108 -12.84 6.16 19.59
C GLU A 108 -14.18 6.91 19.65
N ALA A 109 -14.16 8.21 19.93
CA ALA A 109 -15.36 9.04 19.96
C ALA A 109 -16.07 9.06 18.60
N VAL A 110 -15.31 9.18 17.50
CA VAL A 110 -15.85 9.12 16.13
C VAL A 110 -16.45 7.75 15.84
N ARG A 111 -15.82 6.65 16.27
CA ARG A 111 -16.37 5.30 16.12
C ARG A 111 -17.71 5.14 16.84
N ILE A 112 -17.77 5.54 18.12
CA ILE A 112 -19.01 5.52 18.92
C ILE A 112 -20.08 6.40 18.28
N PHE A 113 -19.71 7.58 17.79
CA PHE A 113 -20.64 8.49 17.13
C PHE A 113 -21.20 7.89 15.83
N LYS A 114 -20.36 7.28 14.99
CA LYS A 114 -20.80 6.58 13.77
C LYS A 114 -21.73 5.41 14.08
N GLU A 115 -21.48 4.65 15.14
CA GLU A 115 -22.38 3.58 15.60
C GLU A 115 -23.74 4.14 16.06
N ARG A 116 -23.74 5.23 16.85
CA ARG A 116 -24.98 5.91 17.28
C ARG A 116 -25.75 6.49 16.12
N LEU A 117 -25.05 7.02 15.12
CA LEU A 117 -25.62 7.56 13.90
C LEU A 117 -26.27 6.45 13.07
N ALA A 118 -25.63 5.28 12.94
CA ALA A 118 -26.21 4.12 12.26
C ALA A 118 -27.47 3.59 12.97
N LYS A 119 -27.53 3.69 14.30
CA LYS A 119 -28.73 3.34 15.09
C LYS A 119 -29.88 4.36 14.94
N GLY A 120 -29.62 5.57 14.44
CA GLY A 120 -30.68 6.56 14.18
C GLY A 120 -31.34 7.12 15.44
N ILE A 121 -30.60 7.27 16.55
CA ILE A 121 -31.18 7.67 17.85
C ILE A 121 -31.42 9.18 18.00
N TYR A 122 -30.80 10.00 17.15
CA TYR A 122 -30.88 11.46 17.24
C TYR A 122 -32.15 11.97 16.54
N ARG A 123 -32.88 12.86 17.22
CA ARG A 123 -34.11 13.46 16.69
C ARG A 123 -34.29 14.87 17.21
N TYR A 124 -34.65 15.78 16.32
CA TYR A 124 -35.27 17.05 16.65
C TYR A 124 -36.67 17.06 16.03
N PRO A 125 -37.75 17.36 16.78
CA PRO A 125 -37.84 17.78 18.19
C PRO A 125 -37.45 16.68 19.22
N PRO A 126 -37.17 17.03 20.48
CA PRO A 126 -36.73 16.06 21.49
C PRO A 126 -37.82 15.02 21.79
N GLY A 127 -37.48 13.75 21.62
CA GLY A 127 -38.34 12.61 21.89
C GLY A 127 -37.77 11.33 21.28
N PRO A 128 -38.26 10.14 21.68
CA PRO A 128 -37.81 8.89 21.08
C PRO A 128 -38.18 8.83 19.59
N PRO A 129 -37.36 8.21 18.72
CA PRO A 129 -37.76 7.88 17.37
C PRO A 129 -38.87 6.82 17.38
N PRO A 130 -39.70 6.74 16.32
CA PRO A 130 -40.63 5.63 16.14
C PRO A 130 -39.89 4.29 16.15
N PRO A 131 -40.55 3.18 16.56
CA PRO A 131 -39.91 1.87 16.57
C PRO A 131 -39.44 1.47 15.15
N PRO A 132 -38.25 0.87 15.02
CA PRO A 132 -37.78 0.31 13.75
C PRO A 132 -38.78 -0.69 13.15
N GLY A 133 -38.92 -0.71 11.82
CA GLY A 133 -39.84 -1.61 11.11
C GLY A 133 -41.33 -1.25 11.16
N ALA A 134 -41.74 -0.28 11.99
CA ALA A 134 -43.14 0.19 11.97
C ALA A 134 -43.47 1.03 10.72
N HIS A 135 -42.45 1.63 10.09
CA HIS A 135 -42.58 2.41 8.86
C HIS A 135 -42.37 1.58 7.59
N ASP A 136 -41.96 0.31 7.72
CA ASP A 136 -41.65 -0.56 6.58
C ASP A 136 -42.88 -1.43 6.27
N PRO A 137 -43.66 -1.11 5.22
CA PRO A 137 -44.71 -1.99 4.71
C PRO A 137 -44.16 -3.09 3.78
N THR A 138 -42.86 -3.05 3.47
CA THR A 138 -42.23 -3.89 2.45
C THR A 138 -41.79 -5.25 2.98
N SER A 139 -41.61 -6.22 2.09
CA SER A 139 -40.99 -7.52 2.39
C SER A 139 -39.93 -7.85 1.35
N THR A 140 -38.82 -8.46 1.77
CA THR A 140 -37.74 -8.87 0.87
C THR A 140 -37.73 -10.38 0.74
N VAL A 141 -37.84 -10.88 -0.49
CA VAL A 141 -37.77 -12.31 -0.81
C VAL A 141 -36.45 -12.60 -1.49
N LYS A 142 -35.70 -13.56 -0.95
CA LYS A 142 -34.48 -14.10 -1.53
C LYS A 142 -34.82 -15.37 -2.30
N LEU A 143 -34.61 -15.33 -3.60
CA LEU A 143 -34.72 -16.48 -4.49
C LEU A 143 -33.33 -16.93 -4.91
N VAL A 144 -33.04 -18.22 -4.83
CA VAL A 144 -31.78 -18.79 -5.30
C VAL A 144 -32.02 -19.51 -6.61
N LEU A 145 -31.41 -19.03 -7.69
CA LEU A 145 -31.54 -19.58 -9.05
C LEU A 145 -30.28 -20.33 -9.45
N SER A 146 -30.39 -21.40 -10.23
CA SER A 146 -29.21 -22.16 -10.71
C SER A 146 -28.39 -21.43 -11.77
N ARG A 147 -28.97 -20.42 -12.44
CA ARG A 147 -28.39 -19.68 -13.56
C ARG A 147 -28.82 -18.22 -13.51
N ARG A 148 -28.09 -17.37 -14.23
CA ARG A 148 -28.48 -15.98 -14.41
C ARG A 148 -29.73 -15.90 -15.30
N VAL A 149 -30.70 -15.10 -14.86
CA VAL A 149 -31.91 -14.73 -15.63
C VAL A 149 -31.93 -13.21 -15.76
N ASP A 150 -32.50 -12.71 -16.84
CA ASP A 150 -32.61 -11.26 -17.06
C ASP A 150 -33.54 -10.60 -16.03
N GLU A 151 -33.14 -9.42 -15.56
CA GLU A 151 -33.86 -8.70 -14.49
C GLU A 151 -35.28 -8.30 -14.90
N GLU A 152 -35.47 -7.87 -16.15
CA GLU A 152 -36.79 -7.50 -16.69
C GLU A 152 -37.73 -8.70 -16.71
N ARG A 153 -37.20 -9.86 -17.05
CA ARG A 153 -37.94 -11.11 -17.10
C ARG A 153 -38.35 -11.58 -15.71
N LEU A 154 -37.44 -11.47 -14.75
CA LEU A 154 -37.76 -11.73 -13.34
C LEU A 154 -38.82 -10.74 -12.82
N ARG A 155 -38.73 -9.45 -13.18
CA ARG A 155 -39.76 -8.45 -12.82
C ARG A 155 -41.12 -8.75 -13.44
N GLU A 156 -41.16 -9.28 -14.66
CA GLU A 156 -42.41 -9.66 -15.30
C GLU A 156 -43.08 -10.83 -14.58
N LEU A 157 -42.30 -11.88 -14.27
CA LEU A 157 -42.80 -13.13 -13.70
C LEU A 157 -43.11 -13.04 -12.21
N LEU A 158 -42.28 -12.32 -11.47
CA LEU A 158 -42.46 -12.09 -10.03
C LEU A 158 -43.34 -10.86 -9.76
N GLY A 159 -43.73 -10.12 -10.80
CA GLY A 159 -44.64 -8.99 -10.66
C GLY A 159 -46.03 -9.43 -10.23
N ARG A 160 -46.66 -8.63 -9.37
CA ARG A 160 -48.05 -8.80 -8.96
C ARG A 160 -49.01 -8.56 -10.11
N PHE A 161 -49.92 -9.51 -10.34
CA PHE A 161 -50.93 -9.42 -11.41
C PHE A 161 -52.10 -8.49 -11.05
N ASP A 162 -52.31 -8.21 -9.78
CA ASP A 162 -53.38 -7.35 -9.24
C ASP A 162 -52.97 -5.88 -9.13
N VAL A 163 -51.67 -5.57 -9.30
CA VAL A 163 -51.15 -4.20 -9.26
C VAL A 163 -51.07 -3.62 -10.68
N PHE A 164 -51.95 -2.66 -10.98
CA PHE A 164 -51.98 -1.94 -12.26
C PHE A 164 -50.99 -0.78 -12.31
N GLU A 165 -49.73 -1.04 -11.98
CA GLU A 165 -48.63 -0.07 -12.04
C GLU A 165 -47.45 -0.68 -12.79
N ALA A 166 -46.60 0.15 -13.40
CA ALA A 166 -45.47 -0.33 -14.20
C ALA A 166 -44.49 -1.22 -13.40
N HIS A 167 -44.33 -0.95 -12.10
CA HIS A 167 -43.45 -1.70 -11.22
C HIS A 167 -44.06 -3.00 -10.69
N LYS A 168 -45.36 -3.28 -10.94
CA LYS A 168 -46.08 -4.50 -10.55
C LYS A 168 -45.84 -4.91 -9.09
N GLY A 169 -45.83 -3.95 -8.16
CA GLY A 169 -45.60 -4.20 -6.73
C GLY A 169 -44.16 -4.54 -6.31
N ILE A 170 -43.17 -4.46 -7.21
CA ILE A 170 -41.74 -4.66 -6.93
C ILE A 170 -41.04 -3.31 -6.84
N VAL A 171 -40.43 -3.00 -5.68
CA VAL A 171 -39.67 -1.77 -5.44
C VAL A 171 -38.26 -1.89 -6.03
N THR A 172 -37.53 -2.93 -5.65
CA THR A 172 -36.17 -3.20 -6.12
C THR A 172 -35.97 -4.69 -6.38
N LEU A 173 -35.15 -4.99 -7.38
CA LEU A 173 -34.67 -6.34 -7.68
C LEU A 173 -33.15 -6.23 -7.84
N THR A 174 -32.40 -7.00 -7.06
CA THR A 174 -30.94 -7.07 -7.16
C THR A 174 -30.49 -8.51 -7.28
N MET A 175 -29.49 -8.75 -8.13
CA MET A 175 -28.91 -10.07 -8.34
C MET A 175 -27.46 -10.08 -7.90
N GLN A 176 -27.08 -11.06 -7.07
CA GLN A 176 -25.72 -11.18 -6.56
C GLN A 176 -25.27 -12.64 -6.59
N LEU A 177 -23.98 -12.85 -6.84
CA LEU A 177 -23.35 -14.14 -6.62
C LEU A 177 -22.81 -14.20 -5.19
N PRO A 178 -22.95 -15.33 -4.49
CA PRO A 178 -22.30 -15.54 -3.19
C PRO A 178 -20.78 -15.36 -3.30
N GLU A 179 -20.16 -14.86 -2.23
CA GLU A 179 -18.71 -14.60 -2.21
C GLU A 179 -17.89 -15.86 -2.49
N GLU A 180 -18.34 -17.01 -1.98
CA GLU A 180 -17.71 -18.32 -2.21
C GLU A 180 -17.67 -18.69 -3.70
N VAL A 181 -18.77 -18.44 -4.43
CA VAL A 181 -18.87 -18.71 -5.88
C VAL A 181 -18.04 -17.69 -6.67
N LEU A 182 -18.01 -16.42 -6.23
CA LEU A 182 -17.14 -15.41 -6.84
C LEU A 182 -15.66 -15.77 -6.69
N THR A 183 -15.24 -16.27 -5.53
CA THR A 183 -13.88 -16.78 -5.34
C THR A 183 -13.62 -17.99 -6.23
N GLN A 184 -14.56 -18.95 -6.29
CA GLN A 184 -14.42 -20.13 -7.14
C GLN A 184 -14.31 -19.77 -8.63
N LYS A 185 -15.08 -18.78 -9.12
CA LYS A 185 -14.96 -18.26 -10.49
C LYS A 185 -13.62 -17.60 -10.77
N ARG A 186 -13.10 -16.81 -9.82
CA ARG A 186 -11.78 -16.19 -9.95
C ARG A 186 -10.68 -17.25 -10.01
N ASP A 187 -10.78 -18.29 -9.18
CA ASP A 187 -9.82 -19.39 -9.17
C ASP A 187 -9.91 -20.21 -10.46
N ALA A 188 -11.13 -20.49 -10.94
CA ALA A 188 -11.34 -21.15 -12.24
C ALA A 188 -10.78 -20.34 -13.41
N GLU A 189 -10.92 -19.01 -13.39
CA GLU A 189 -10.37 -18.12 -14.42
C GLU A 189 -8.84 -18.16 -14.41
N GLN A 190 -8.22 -18.12 -13.22
CA GLN A 190 -6.77 -18.24 -13.08
C GLN A 190 -6.27 -19.61 -13.58
N LEU A 191 -6.96 -20.70 -13.23
CA LEU A 191 -6.64 -22.04 -13.72
C LEU A 191 -6.84 -22.16 -15.22
N TRP A 192 -7.88 -21.52 -15.78
CA TRP A 192 -8.13 -21.50 -17.22
C TRP A 192 -7.02 -20.74 -17.97
N GLN A 193 -6.58 -19.59 -17.45
CA GLN A 193 -5.45 -18.85 -18.00
C GLN A 193 -4.16 -19.69 -17.96
N GLN A 194 -3.88 -20.35 -16.83
CA GLN A 194 -2.74 -21.26 -16.70
C GLN A 194 -2.82 -22.42 -17.70
N TYR A 195 -3.99 -23.04 -17.85
CA TYR A 195 -4.25 -24.10 -18.83
C TYR A 195 -4.00 -23.63 -20.26
N MET A 196 -4.52 -22.45 -20.63
CA MET A 196 -4.33 -21.88 -21.96
C MET A 196 -2.86 -21.59 -22.25
N THR A 197 -2.12 -21.06 -21.26
CA THR A 197 -0.67 -20.86 -21.36
C THR A 197 0.07 -22.19 -21.49
N GLU A 198 -0.18 -23.16 -20.61
CA GLU A 198 0.50 -24.47 -20.64
C GLU A 198 0.22 -25.21 -21.95
N ARG A 199 -1.02 -25.18 -22.43
CA ARG A 199 -1.38 -25.76 -23.72
C ARG A 199 -0.62 -25.11 -24.87
N SER A 200 -0.59 -23.77 -24.91
CA SER A 200 0.18 -23.01 -25.91
C SER A 200 1.67 -23.34 -25.83
N ASP A 201 2.24 -23.45 -24.63
CA ASP A 201 3.65 -23.79 -24.41
C ASP A 201 3.98 -25.21 -24.91
N VAL A 202 3.10 -26.20 -24.69
CA VAL A 202 3.26 -27.57 -25.20
C VAL A 202 3.21 -27.60 -26.73
N GLU A 203 2.22 -26.93 -27.33
CA GLU A 203 2.11 -26.82 -28.79
C GLU A 203 3.35 -26.16 -29.38
N GLU A 204 3.85 -25.08 -28.77
CA GLU A 204 5.04 -24.37 -29.24
C GLU A 204 6.36 -25.13 -29.03
N TYR A 205 6.47 -25.92 -27.97
CA TYR A 205 7.65 -26.73 -27.69
C TYR A 205 7.77 -27.91 -28.65
N TYR A 206 6.66 -28.57 -28.99
CA TYR A 206 6.64 -29.78 -29.83
C TYR A 206 6.28 -29.54 -31.30
N LYS A 207 6.12 -28.28 -31.75
CA LYS A 207 5.89 -27.96 -33.18
C LYS A 207 7.07 -28.26 -34.09
N TRP A 208 8.28 -28.43 -33.54
CA TRP A 208 9.50 -28.58 -34.33
C TRP A 208 9.62 -30.00 -34.93
N PRO A 209 10.03 -30.17 -36.20
CA PRO A 209 10.17 -31.49 -36.83
C PRO A 209 11.10 -32.41 -36.03
N GLY A 210 10.68 -33.65 -35.78
CA GLY A 210 11.46 -34.63 -35.01
C GLY A 210 11.40 -34.48 -33.47
N SER A 211 10.69 -33.47 -32.94
CA SER A 211 10.57 -33.24 -31.48
C SER A 211 9.53 -34.12 -30.77
N SER A 212 8.53 -34.64 -31.50
CA SER A 212 7.53 -35.56 -30.97
C SER A 212 7.62 -36.93 -31.66
N THR A 213 7.35 -38.00 -30.90
CA THR A 213 7.38 -39.39 -31.36
C THR A 213 6.34 -39.74 -32.44
N GLY A 214 5.53 -38.77 -32.89
CA GLY A 214 4.52 -38.92 -33.94
C GLY A 214 4.56 -37.86 -35.05
N SER A 215 5.61 -37.02 -35.14
CA SER A 215 5.75 -36.02 -36.21
C SER A 215 5.93 -36.70 -37.58
N SER A 216 5.12 -36.32 -38.57
CA SER A 216 5.19 -36.86 -39.95
C SER A 216 6.46 -36.46 -40.70
N LYS A 217 7.16 -35.43 -40.23
CA LYS A 217 8.47 -35.00 -40.74
C LYS A 217 9.53 -35.35 -39.70
N SER A 218 10.45 -36.23 -40.08
CA SER A 218 11.51 -36.73 -39.22
C SER A 218 12.72 -35.78 -39.11
N ALA A 219 12.96 -34.91 -40.11
CA ALA A 219 14.10 -33.99 -40.11
C ALA A 219 13.76 -32.65 -40.79
N SER A 220 14.45 -31.58 -40.37
CA SER A 220 14.42 -30.26 -41.03
C SER A 220 15.37 -30.22 -42.23
N LEU A 221 15.11 -29.34 -43.20
CA LEU A 221 16.04 -29.09 -44.30
C LEU A 221 17.42 -28.62 -43.78
N TYR A 222 17.43 -27.84 -42.70
CA TYR A 222 18.65 -27.28 -42.11
C TYR A 222 19.48 -28.30 -41.33
N ASP A 223 18.91 -29.45 -40.94
CA ASP A 223 19.68 -30.53 -40.30
C ASP A 223 20.70 -31.16 -41.29
N TYR A 224 20.46 -31.00 -42.60
CA TYR A 224 21.34 -31.46 -43.68
C TYR A 224 22.31 -30.39 -44.17
N THR A 225 22.39 -29.24 -43.50
CA THR A 225 23.32 -28.19 -43.92
C THR A 225 24.77 -28.70 -43.86
N LEU A 226 25.54 -28.43 -44.91
CA LEU A 226 26.93 -28.84 -44.98
C LEU A 226 27.77 -27.92 -44.10
N VAL A 227 28.34 -28.47 -43.03
CA VAL A 227 29.29 -27.79 -42.15
C VAL A 227 30.64 -28.46 -42.31
N GLU A 228 31.64 -27.71 -42.78
CA GLU A 228 33.01 -28.19 -42.84
C GLU A 228 33.59 -28.24 -41.41
N LEU A 229 33.79 -29.44 -40.89
CA LEU A 229 34.28 -29.66 -39.52
C LEU A 229 35.82 -29.60 -39.48
N ALA A 230 36.46 -30.06 -40.54
CA ALA A 230 37.89 -30.00 -40.78
C ALA A 230 38.11 -29.91 -42.31
N PRO A 231 39.28 -29.45 -42.78
CA PRO A 231 39.55 -29.33 -44.21
C PRO A 231 39.21 -30.62 -44.97
N GLY A 232 38.21 -30.56 -45.85
CA GLY A 232 37.74 -31.70 -46.65
C GLY A 232 36.85 -32.73 -45.92
N THR A 233 36.42 -32.46 -44.68
CA THR A 233 35.50 -33.30 -43.89
C THR A 233 34.22 -32.51 -43.56
N TYR A 234 33.09 -32.94 -44.12
CA TYR A 234 31.79 -32.28 -43.93
C TYR A 234 30.87 -33.08 -43.00
N SER A 235 30.03 -32.38 -42.24
CA SER A 235 28.92 -32.98 -41.48
C SER A 235 27.95 -33.69 -42.43
N GLY A 236 27.72 -34.99 -42.21
CA GLY A 236 26.80 -35.80 -43.03
C GLY A 236 27.44 -36.66 -44.10
N HIS A 237 28.78 -36.75 -44.20
CA HIS A 237 29.41 -37.84 -44.95
C HIS A 237 29.10 -39.18 -44.26
N PRO A 238 28.37 -40.11 -44.88
CA PRO A 238 28.22 -41.45 -44.34
C PRO A 238 29.60 -42.11 -44.35
N ASN A 239 30.01 -42.69 -43.23
CA ASN A 239 31.07 -43.69 -43.24
C ASN A 239 30.59 -44.79 -44.20
N THR A 240 31.23 -44.93 -45.36
CA THR A 240 30.91 -45.94 -46.39
C THR A 240 31.23 -47.33 -45.85
N LEU A 241 30.36 -47.87 -44.98
CA LEU A 241 30.30 -49.26 -44.52
C LEU A 241 28.91 -49.50 -43.90
N ALA A 242 27.86 -49.42 -44.73
CA ALA A 242 26.55 -50.00 -44.42
C ALA A 242 26.22 -50.98 -45.55
N THR A 243 26.61 -52.24 -45.35
CA THR A 243 26.15 -53.39 -46.11
C THR A 243 24.63 -53.51 -46.01
N GLU A 244 23.98 -53.68 -47.14
CA GLU A 244 22.55 -53.98 -47.26
C GLU A 244 22.23 -55.31 -46.58
N SER A 245 21.63 -55.27 -45.40
CA SER A 245 20.83 -56.38 -44.87
C SER A 245 19.80 -55.84 -43.86
N ASP A 246 18.53 -56.05 -44.20
CA ASP A 246 17.33 -56.04 -43.37
C ASP A 246 16.97 -54.77 -42.57
N GLY A 247 16.01 -54.02 -43.14
CA GLY A 247 14.78 -53.70 -42.42
C GLY A 247 14.81 -52.63 -41.33
N ASP A 248 15.44 -51.47 -41.53
CA ASP A 248 14.92 -50.17 -41.07
C ASP A 248 15.68 -49.03 -41.75
N ALA A 249 15.00 -48.19 -42.54
CA ALA A 249 15.61 -47.04 -43.22
C ALA A 249 15.73 -45.85 -42.25
N GLY A 250 16.39 -46.07 -41.11
CA GLY A 250 16.73 -45.01 -40.16
C GLY A 250 17.93 -44.21 -40.67
N ALA A 251 17.80 -42.89 -40.78
CA ALA A 251 18.90 -41.99 -41.12
C ALA A 251 19.96 -41.96 -40.00
N HIS A 252 20.80 -43.00 -39.90
CA HIS A 252 21.69 -43.29 -38.75
C HIS A 252 22.92 -42.36 -38.61
N GLY A 253 22.98 -41.21 -39.30
CA GLY A 253 24.16 -40.32 -39.26
C GLY A 253 23.88 -38.81 -39.31
N VAL A 254 22.62 -38.39 -39.29
CA VAL A 254 22.24 -36.97 -39.35
C VAL A 254 21.98 -36.46 -37.93
N LEU A 255 22.68 -35.39 -37.53
CA LEU A 255 22.46 -34.72 -36.25
C LEU A 255 21.20 -33.85 -36.34
N GLN A 256 20.07 -34.38 -35.85
CA GLN A 256 18.81 -33.64 -35.82
C GLN A 256 18.76 -32.72 -34.60
N ALA A 257 18.65 -31.41 -34.82
CA ALA A 257 18.69 -30.43 -33.73
C ALA A 257 17.58 -30.67 -32.68
N ALA A 258 16.40 -31.10 -33.11
CA ALA A 258 15.24 -31.34 -32.23
C ALA A 258 15.37 -32.60 -31.35
N GLN A 259 16.27 -33.53 -31.70
CA GLN A 259 16.50 -34.77 -30.95
C GLN A 259 17.72 -34.69 -30.02
N LEU A 260 18.45 -33.57 -30.05
CA LEU A 260 19.59 -33.37 -29.15
C LEU A 260 19.11 -33.31 -27.69
N PRO A 261 19.79 -34.01 -26.76
CA PRO A 261 19.43 -33.94 -25.35
C PRO A 261 19.68 -32.53 -24.80
N VAL A 262 18.61 -31.86 -24.38
CA VAL A 262 18.67 -30.50 -23.82
C VAL A 262 19.08 -30.56 -22.34
N PRO A 263 20.13 -29.84 -21.91
CA PRO A 263 20.51 -29.80 -20.50
C PRO A 263 19.46 -29.02 -19.68
N PRO A 264 19.29 -29.35 -18.38
CA PRO A 264 18.32 -28.64 -17.54
C PRO A 264 18.68 -27.14 -17.38
N PRO A 265 17.68 -26.27 -17.17
CA PRO A 265 17.90 -24.84 -17.00
C PRO A 265 18.81 -24.57 -15.80
N LYS A 266 19.88 -23.81 -16.02
CA LYS A 266 20.84 -23.50 -14.96
C LYS A 266 20.29 -22.41 -14.04
N ALA A 267 20.04 -22.77 -12.78
CA ALA A 267 19.71 -21.81 -11.74
C ALA A 267 20.97 -21.03 -11.28
N ARG A 268 20.75 -19.94 -10.54
CA ARG A 268 21.84 -19.20 -9.90
C ARG A 268 22.58 -20.14 -8.94
N PRO A 269 23.93 -20.23 -9.02
CA PRO A 269 24.69 -21.06 -8.10
C PRO A 269 24.48 -20.57 -6.67
N PRO A 270 24.43 -21.48 -5.68
CA PRO A 270 24.36 -21.07 -4.29
C PRO A 270 25.58 -20.23 -3.93
N PRO A 271 25.44 -19.26 -3.01
CA PRO A 271 26.55 -18.43 -2.60
C PRO A 271 27.67 -19.29 -1.96
N PRO A 272 28.94 -18.82 -2.03
CA PRO A 272 30.05 -19.48 -1.36
C PRO A 272 29.81 -19.65 0.14
N ARG A 273 30.25 -20.78 0.72
CA ARG A 273 30.15 -21.01 2.18
C ARG A 273 31.06 -20.09 2.99
N ASN A 274 32.19 -19.70 2.42
CA ASN A 274 33.12 -18.78 3.09
C ASN A 274 32.50 -17.36 3.14
N PRO A 275 32.36 -16.75 4.33
CA PRO A 275 31.70 -15.45 4.47
C PRO A 275 32.34 -14.33 3.64
N LEU A 276 33.68 -14.29 3.56
CA LEU A 276 34.38 -13.27 2.79
C LEU A 276 34.11 -13.42 1.29
N GLU A 277 34.17 -14.64 0.77
CA GLU A 277 33.85 -14.91 -0.63
C GLU A 277 32.37 -14.68 -0.95
N HIS A 278 31.48 -14.93 0.01
CA HIS A 278 30.07 -14.59 -0.12
C HIS A 278 29.84 -13.07 -0.20
N ILE A 279 30.48 -12.28 0.66
CA ILE A 279 30.39 -10.81 0.60
C ILE A 279 30.94 -10.29 -0.73
N LYS A 280 32.11 -10.79 -1.16
CA LYS A 280 32.67 -10.43 -2.49
C LYS A 280 31.70 -10.78 -3.61
N TYR A 281 31.06 -11.94 -3.56
CA TYR A 281 30.04 -12.34 -4.53
C TYR A 281 28.82 -11.39 -4.50
N GLN A 282 28.36 -10.97 -3.33
CA GLN A 282 27.26 -10.01 -3.18
C GLN A 282 27.62 -8.60 -3.67
N GLN A 283 28.90 -8.20 -3.60
CA GLN A 283 29.36 -6.90 -4.09
C GLN A 283 29.55 -6.82 -5.61
N ARG A 284 29.57 -7.96 -6.31
CA ARG A 284 29.65 -8.00 -7.78
C ARG A 284 28.49 -7.25 -8.45
N SER A 285 28.79 -6.63 -9.59
CA SER A 285 27.81 -5.99 -10.48
C SER A 285 26.67 -6.95 -10.90
N ALA A 286 25.52 -6.39 -11.30
CA ALA A 286 24.42 -7.16 -11.87
C ALA A 286 24.86 -7.99 -13.09
N LEU A 287 25.73 -7.45 -13.95
CA LEU A 287 26.21 -8.13 -15.15
C LEU A 287 27.09 -9.33 -14.82
N SER A 288 28.01 -9.19 -13.85
CA SER A 288 28.88 -10.30 -13.44
C SER A 288 28.17 -11.36 -12.57
N LYS A 289 26.97 -11.05 -12.06
CA LYS A 289 26.06 -12.02 -11.43
C LYS A 289 25.13 -12.73 -12.40
N ALA A 290 25.06 -12.28 -13.66
CA ALA A 290 24.22 -12.94 -14.67
C ALA A 290 24.68 -14.39 -14.88
N VAL A 291 23.73 -15.32 -14.97
CA VAL A 291 24.02 -16.74 -15.17
C VAL A 291 24.13 -16.99 -16.67
N ILE A 292 25.24 -17.57 -17.11
CA ILE A 292 25.46 -17.94 -18.52
C ILE A 292 25.39 -19.48 -18.63
N GLN A 293 24.60 -19.97 -19.59
CA GLN A 293 24.51 -21.39 -19.95
C GLN A 293 24.80 -21.60 -21.44
N LEU A 294 24.10 -20.93 -22.36
CA LEU A 294 24.31 -21.07 -23.81
C LEU A 294 25.17 -19.95 -24.42
N GLY A 295 25.27 -18.79 -23.77
CA GLY A 295 26.05 -17.63 -24.26
C GLY A 295 25.31 -16.72 -25.24
N TYR A 296 24.31 -17.24 -25.95
CA TYR A 296 23.42 -16.49 -26.87
C TYR A 296 21.96 -16.66 -26.45
N PHE A 297 21.04 -15.86 -26.99
CA PHE A 297 19.59 -16.01 -26.71
C PHE A 297 19.10 -17.44 -26.97
N PRO A 298 18.27 -18.04 -26.09
CA PRO A 298 17.65 -17.48 -24.86
C PRO A 298 18.55 -17.50 -23.60
N ASN A 299 19.82 -17.88 -23.75
CA ASN A 299 20.87 -18.06 -22.75
C ASN A 299 20.60 -19.21 -21.77
N ILE A 300 19.40 -19.34 -21.21
CA ILE A 300 18.97 -20.44 -20.36
C ILE A 300 18.04 -21.35 -21.17
N THR A 301 18.22 -22.67 -21.06
CA THR A 301 17.35 -23.63 -21.75
C THR A 301 15.92 -23.55 -21.20
N THR A 302 14.94 -23.80 -22.07
CA THR A 302 13.54 -23.87 -21.64
C THR A 302 13.30 -25.13 -20.80
N THR A 303 12.36 -25.05 -19.86
CA THR A 303 11.95 -26.24 -19.10
C THR A 303 11.04 -27.08 -19.99
N PRO A 304 11.29 -28.39 -20.15
CA PRO A 304 10.40 -29.23 -20.94
C PRO A 304 9.00 -29.26 -20.30
N PRO A 305 7.92 -29.13 -21.10
CA PRO A 305 6.57 -29.29 -20.60
C PRO A 305 6.34 -30.68 -19.98
N ARG A 306 5.34 -30.79 -19.11
CA ARG A 306 5.03 -32.07 -18.41
C ARG A 306 4.41 -33.11 -19.33
N VAL A 307 3.72 -32.67 -20.37
CA VAL A 307 3.03 -33.49 -21.37
C VAL A 307 3.53 -33.19 -22.77
N THR A 308 3.43 -34.17 -23.67
CA THR A 308 3.98 -34.11 -25.03
C THR A 308 2.96 -33.68 -26.08
N LYS A 309 1.67 -33.79 -25.79
CA LYS A 309 0.57 -33.34 -26.65
C LYS A 309 -0.30 -32.35 -25.91
N ALA A 310 -0.81 -31.38 -26.65
CA ALA A 310 -1.74 -30.36 -26.14
C ALA A 310 -3.04 -30.95 -25.60
N GLU A 311 -3.50 -32.05 -26.21
CA GLU A 311 -4.72 -32.78 -25.82
C GLU A 311 -4.57 -33.50 -24.47
N ASP A 312 -3.34 -33.82 -24.07
CA ASP A 312 -3.04 -34.50 -22.81
C ASP A 312 -2.98 -33.52 -21.63
N VAL A 313 -3.00 -32.20 -21.88
CA VAL A 313 -3.07 -31.18 -20.82
C VAL A 313 -4.47 -31.24 -20.19
N PRO A 314 -4.59 -31.47 -18.87
CA PRO A 314 -5.89 -31.62 -18.23
C PRO A 314 -6.69 -30.32 -18.32
N ARG A 315 -7.85 -30.37 -18.98
CA ARG A 315 -8.76 -29.23 -19.11
C ARG A 315 -9.44 -28.93 -17.76
N PRO A 316 -9.23 -27.75 -17.14
CA PRO A 316 -9.97 -27.36 -15.95
C PRO A 316 -11.40 -26.93 -16.31
N VAL A 317 -12.22 -26.70 -15.29
CA VAL A 317 -13.57 -26.16 -15.46
C VAL A 317 -13.48 -24.71 -15.93
N HIS A 318 -14.23 -24.36 -16.98
CA HIS A 318 -14.29 -22.98 -17.45
C HIS A 318 -15.15 -22.12 -16.49
N PRO A 319 -14.81 -20.84 -16.24
CA PRO A 319 -15.61 -19.98 -15.34
C PRO A 319 -17.09 -19.88 -15.71
N ASP A 320 -17.40 -19.91 -17.00
CA ASP A 320 -18.79 -19.89 -17.51
C ASP A 320 -19.54 -21.21 -17.31
N GLU A 321 -18.83 -22.34 -17.15
CA GLU A 321 -19.47 -23.63 -16.81
C GLU A 321 -19.95 -23.61 -15.35
N ILE A 322 -19.34 -22.77 -14.51
CA ILE A 322 -19.78 -22.52 -13.14
C ILE A 322 -20.88 -21.46 -13.21
N GLU A 323 -22.10 -21.82 -13.55
CA GLU A 323 -23.19 -20.84 -13.60
C GLU A 323 -23.50 -20.32 -12.18
N GLY A 324 -23.42 -21.22 -11.19
CA GLY A 324 -23.49 -20.96 -9.75
C GLY A 324 -24.88 -20.58 -9.26
N PRO A 325 -25.19 -20.76 -7.96
CA PRO A 325 -26.42 -20.23 -7.40
C PRO A 325 -26.39 -18.70 -7.43
N TRP A 326 -27.35 -18.09 -8.11
CA TRP A 326 -27.59 -16.65 -8.13
C TRP A 326 -28.61 -16.30 -7.05
N GLU A 327 -28.25 -15.39 -6.15
CA GLU A 327 -29.17 -14.85 -5.15
C GLU A 327 -29.87 -13.64 -5.75
N VAL A 328 -31.18 -13.77 -5.97
CA VAL A 328 -32.07 -12.70 -6.41
C VAL A 328 -32.82 -12.19 -5.20
N ARG A 329 -32.64 -10.92 -4.85
CA ARG A 329 -33.36 -10.26 -3.76
C ARG A 329 -34.42 -9.35 -4.36
N VAL A 330 -35.68 -9.65 -4.08
CA VAL A 330 -36.84 -8.90 -4.58
C VAL A 330 -37.54 -8.24 -3.41
N THR A 331 -37.60 -6.91 -3.43
CA THR A 331 -38.31 -6.13 -2.42
C THR A 331 -39.70 -5.81 -2.93
N TYR A 332 -40.73 -6.33 -2.28
CA TYR A 332 -42.13 -6.04 -2.57
C TYR A 332 -42.64 -4.86 -1.76
N ASP A 333 -43.59 -4.13 -2.31
CA ASP A 333 -44.25 -3.00 -1.63
C ASP A 333 -45.13 -3.44 -0.43
N THR A 334 -45.56 -4.71 -0.43
CA THR A 334 -46.40 -5.30 0.62
C THR A 334 -45.67 -6.37 1.43
N LYS A 335 -46.21 -6.71 2.61
CA LYS A 335 -45.60 -7.68 3.55
C LYS A 335 -45.79 -9.15 3.17
N ASP A 336 -46.74 -9.43 2.28
CA ASP A 336 -47.11 -10.78 1.83
C ASP A 336 -46.29 -11.23 0.60
N GLY A 337 -45.10 -10.65 0.37
CA GLY A 337 -44.23 -10.96 -0.76
C GLY A 337 -43.83 -12.44 -0.82
N LEU A 338 -43.45 -13.05 0.32
CA LEU A 338 -43.10 -14.47 0.36
C LEU A 338 -44.29 -15.36 -0.02
N ALA A 339 -45.46 -15.10 0.56
CA ALA A 339 -46.68 -15.87 0.28
C ALA A 339 -47.08 -15.76 -1.19
N TYR A 340 -46.93 -14.56 -1.78
CA TYR A 340 -47.16 -14.35 -3.20
C TYR A 340 -46.21 -15.18 -4.07
N VAL A 341 -44.89 -15.10 -3.83
CA VAL A 341 -43.92 -15.88 -4.62
C VAL A 341 -44.13 -17.39 -4.47
N GLN A 342 -44.46 -17.86 -3.27
CA GLN A 342 -44.79 -19.28 -3.04
C GLN A 342 -46.07 -19.70 -3.78
N SER A 343 -47.05 -18.81 -3.90
CA SER A 343 -48.30 -19.09 -4.65
C SER A 343 -48.08 -19.24 -6.15
N LEU A 344 -47.00 -18.68 -6.71
CA LEU A 344 -46.66 -18.79 -8.13
C LEU A 344 -46.12 -20.18 -8.51
N ASP A 345 -45.72 -21.02 -7.53
CA ASP A 345 -45.16 -22.38 -7.71
C ASP A 345 -44.11 -22.48 -8.84
N LEU A 346 -43.18 -21.51 -8.88
CA LEU A 346 -42.17 -21.43 -9.93
C LEU A 346 -41.09 -22.49 -9.72
N LYS A 347 -41.07 -23.52 -10.60
CA LYS A 347 -40.06 -24.59 -10.56
C LYS A 347 -38.84 -24.29 -11.43
N SER A 348 -39.06 -23.66 -12.57
CA SER A 348 -38.00 -23.20 -13.47
C SER A 348 -38.42 -21.94 -14.21
N ILE A 349 -37.45 -21.06 -14.47
CA ILE A 349 -37.62 -19.79 -15.18
C ILE A 349 -36.60 -19.76 -16.30
N ASP A 350 -37.06 -19.83 -17.56
CA ASP A 350 -36.21 -19.75 -18.76
C ASP A 350 -34.96 -20.65 -18.71
N GLY A 351 -35.12 -21.86 -18.15
CA GLY A 351 -34.05 -22.85 -18.00
C GLY A 351 -33.21 -22.74 -16.71
N ALA A 352 -33.42 -21.72 -15.88
CA ALA A 352 -32.89 -21.64 -14.52
C ALA A 352 -33.83 -22.39 -13.55
N ALA A 353 -33.30 -23.36 -12.80
CA ALA A 353 -34.04 -24.02 -11.73
C ALA A 353 -34.10 -23.12 -10.50
N VAL A 354 -35.27 -23.01 -9.89
CA VAL A 354 -35.44 -22.31 -8.62
C VAL A 354 -35.06 -23.29 -7.49
N LEU A 355 -33.96 -23.01 -6.80
CA LEU A 355 -33.39 -23.89 -5.77
C LEU A 355 -34.06 -23.67 -4.42
N SER A 356 -34.23 -22.40 -4.03
CA SER A 356 -34.95 -22.03 -2.81
C SER A 356 -35.61 -20.66 -2.94
N VAL A 357 -36.68 -20.48 -2.18
CA VAL A 357 -37.38 -19.21 -2.01
C VAL A 357 -37.56 -19.01 -0.52
N GLU A 358 -36.90 -18.00 0.02
CA GLU A 358 -36.88 -17.70 1.45
C GLU A 358 -37.19 -16.22 1.65
N GLU A 359 -37.88 -15.89 2.74
CA GLU A 359 -38.00 -14.49 3.14
C GLU A 359 -36.68 -14.06 3.78
N GLU A 360 -36.09 -13.01 3.23
CA GLU A 360 -34.92 -12.41 3.83
C GLU A 360 -35.36 -11.43 4.91
N VAL A 361 -35.43 -11.93 6.14
CA VAL A 361 -35.63 -11.07 7.30
C VAL A 361 -34.29 -10.37 7.58
N PRO A 362 -34.20 -9.04 7.43
CA PRO A 362 -32.97 -8.33 7.72
C PRO A 362 -32.59 -8.53 9.19
N ALA A 363 -31.28 -8.69 9.46
CA ALA A 363 -30.76 -8.94 10.80
C ALA A 363 -31.14 -7.83 11.81
N ALA A 364 -31.44 -6.62 11.33
CA ALA A 364 -32.03 -5.54 12.11
C ALA A 364 -33.05 -4.79 11.24
N ALA A 365 -34.21 -4.45 11.82
CA ALA A 365 -35.19 -3.59 11.17
C ALA A 365 -34.60 -2.18 10.95
N GLN A 366 -34.93 -1.58 9.81
CA GLN A 366 -34.45 -0.24 9.46
C GLN A 366 -34.98 0.78 10.50
N PRO A 367 -34.15 1.73 10.99
CA PRO A 367 -34.60 2.78 11.88
C PRO A 367 -35.33 3.87 11.10
N PHE A 368 -36.31 4.55 11.72
CA PHE A 368 -37.05 5.64 11.08
C PHE A 368 -36.15 6.77 10.57
N ALA A 369 -34.99 6.98 11.21
CA ALA A 369 -33.98 7.94 10.78
C ALA A 369 -33.46 7.70 9.34
N ALA A 370 -33.57 6.48 8.83
CA ALA A 370 -33.18 6.16 7.46
C ALA A 370 -34.15 6.72 6.42
N VAL A 371 -35.41 6.97 6.79
CA VAL A 371 -36.45 7.55 5.91
C VAL A 371 -36.79 9.00 6.27
N ASP A 372 -36.44 9.46 7.48
CA ASP A 372 -36.69 10.83 7.93
C ASP A 372 -35.87 11.84 7.10
N PRO A 373 -36.51 12.74 6.32
CA PRO A 373 -35.81 13.69 5.47
C PRO A 373 -34.88 14.63 6.24
N ILE A 374 -35.24 15.01 7.48
CA ILE A 374 -34.43 15.92 8.30
C ILE A 374 -33.12 15.23 8.70
N TYR A 375 -33.21 13.97 9.10
CA TYR A 375 -32.03 13.18 9.48
C TYR A 375 -31.13 12.91 8.27
N GLN A 376 -31.72 12.57 7.12
CA GLN A 376 -30.99 12.33 5.87
C GLN A 376 -30.33 13.60 5.33
N GLU A 377 -30.95 14.76 5.48
CA GLU A 377 -30.33 16.05 5.16
C GLU A 377 -29.13 16.32 6.06
N ALA A 378 -29.28 16.15 7.38
CA ALA A 378 -28.17 16.33 8.33
C ALA A 378 -26.98 15.41 8.02
N LEU A 379 -27.24 14.14 7.70
CA LEU A 379 -26.21 13.19 7.30
C LEU A 379 -25.49 13.63 6.02
N ARG A 380 -26.24 14.03 4.99
CA ARG A 380 -25.67 14.51 3.73
C ARG A 380 -24.85 15.79 3.92
N CYS A 381 -25.27 16.69 4.80
CA CYS A 381 -24.52 17.89 5.13
C CYS A 381 -23.19 17.55 5.81
N GLU A 382 -23.17 16.63 6.78
CA GLU A 382 -21.94 16.19 7.43
C GLU A 382 -20.99 15.52 6.43
N MET A 383 -21.51 14.62 5.58
CA MET A 383 -20.72 13.99 4.52
C MET A 383 -20.16 15.02 3.54
N ALA A 384 -20.94 16.02 3.15
CA ALA A 384 -20.48 17.08 2.26
C ALA A 384 -19.36 17.92 2.90
N GLN A 385 -19.42 18.18 4.21
CA GLN A 385 -18.35 18.86 4.95
C GLN A 385 -17.09 17.99 5.02
N GLU A 386 -17.21 16.71 5.38
CA GLU A 386 -16.09 15.76 5.42
C GLU A 386 -15.42 15.65 4.04
N GLU A 387 -16.22 15.48 2.97
CA GLU A 387 -15.70 15.41 1.61
C GLU A 387 -15.01 16.71 1.17
N THR A 388 -15.56 17.87 1.56
CA THR A 388 -14.96 19.16 1.26
C THR A 388 -13.59 19.29 1.93
N LEU A 389 -13.49 18.95 3.22
CA LEU A 389 -12.23 18.98 3.96
C LEU A 389 -11.19 17.99 3.41
N MET A 390 -11.63 16.83 2.94
CA MET A 390 -10.73 15.81 2.37
C MET A 390 -10.23 16.17 0.97
N LYS A 391 -11.07 16.78 0.13
CA LYS A 391 -10.78 17.02 -1.29
C LYS A 391 -10.28 18.43 -1.58
N TRP A 392 -10.53 19.40 -0.69
CA TRP A 392 -10.25 20.82 -0.93
C TRP A 392 -9.46 21.49 0.22
N PRO A 393 -8.45 22.33 -0.08
CA PRO A 393 -7.93 22.66 -1.41
C PRO A 393 -7.14 21.50 -2.03
N ASN A 394 -7.39 21.20 -3.30
CA ASN A 394 -6.64 20.18 -4.02
C ASN A 394 -5.24 20.70 -4.37
N VAL A 395 -4.22 20.11 -3.75
CA VAL A 395 -2.81 20.43 -4.00
C VAL A 395 -2.12 19.16 -4.50
N PRO A 396 -1.44 19.19 -5.66
CA PRO A 396 -0.89 17.99 -6.27
C PRO A 396 0.16 17.36 -5.35
N GLU A 397 0.09 16.03 -5.22
CA GLU A 397 1.04 15.26 -4.41
C GLU A 397 2.48 15.53 -4.86
N TRP A 398 2.74 15.59 -6.16
CA TRP A 398 4.07 15.96 -6.65
C TRP A 398 4.04 16.63 -8.01
N LYS A 399 4.95 17.58 -8.20
CA LYS A 399 5.27 18.16 -9.51
C LYS A 399 6.76 18.53 -9.58
N TYR A 400 7.33 18.51 -10.79
CA TYR A 400 8.77 18.79 -10.99
C TYR A 400 9.19 20.19 -10.50
N GLN A 401 8.28 21.17 -10.52
CA GLN A 401 8.57 22.52 -10.04
C GLN A 401 8.98 22.56 -8.56
N TYR A 402 8.51 21.62 -7.73
CA TYR A 402 8.93 21.55 -6.32
C TYR A 402 10.45 21.38 -6.25
N ASP A 403 10.99 20.37 -6.92
CA ASP A 403 12.43 20.09 -6.96
C ASP A 403 13.24 21.23 -7.62
N LEU A 404 12.68 21.83 -8.67
CA LEU A 404 13.31 22.94 -9.39
C LEU A 404 13.51 24.17 -8.49
N TYR A 405 12.48 24.56 -7.72
CA TYR A 405 12.53 25.77 -6.90
C TYR A 405 13.25 25.58 -5.57
N THR A 406 13.27 24.34 -5.05
CA THR A 406 13.98 24.00 -3.81
C THR A 406 15.48 23.83 -3.99
N LYS A 407 15.98 23.63 -5.21
CA LYS A 407 17.42 23.52 -5.47
C LYS A 407 18.11 24.88 -5.32
N LYS A 408 19.20 24.89 -4.55
CA LYS A 408 20.04 26.08 -4.29
C LYS A 408 21.51 25.75 -4.52
N HIS A 409 22.29 26.75 -4.91
CA HIS A 409 23.73 26.59 -5.03
C HIS A 409 24.39 26.55 -3.64
N LEU A 410 25.55 25.88 -3.52
CA LEU A 410 26.27 25.77 -2.26
C LEU A 410 26.53 27.14 -1.59
N ALA A 411 26.90 28.17 -2.37
CA ALA A 411 27.10 29.52 -1.85
C ALA A 411 25.83 30.11 -1.19
N GLN A 412 24.65 29.84 -1.75
CA GLN A 412 23.37 30.28 -1.17
C GLN A 412 23.03 29.48 0.09
N VAL A 413 23.33 28.18 0.11
CA VAL A 413 23.12 27.31 1.28
C VAL A 413 23.99 27.78 2.44
N VAL A 414 25.26 28.10 2.19
CA VAL A 414 26.16 28.65 3.21
C VAL A 414 25.65 30.02 3.67
N GLN A 415 25.32 30.93 2.75
CA GLN A 415 24.82 32.26 3.11
C GLN A 415 23.55 32.21 3.98
N TYR A 416 22.66 31.23 3.76
CA TYR A 416 21.41 31.11 4.48
C TYR A 416 21.56 30.46 5.87
N ASN A 417 22.39 29.42 6.00
CA ASN A 417 22.45 28.60 7.22
C ASN A 417 23.66 28.92 8.13
N TYR A 418 24.62 29.72 7.67
CA TYR A 418 25.90 29.88 8.38
C TYR A 418 25.73 30.52 9.76
N SER A 419 26.48 29.97 10.72
CA SER A 419 26.66 30.49 12.06
C SER A 419 28.11 30.25 12.48
N ASN A 420 28.68 31.19 13.24
CA ASN A 420 30.05 31.09 13.77
C ASN A 420 30.29 29.88 14.70
N VAL A 421 29.22 29.17 15.09
CA VAL A 421 29.28 27.90 15.83
C VAL A 421 30.21 26.89 15.13
N VAL A 422 30.22 26.84 13.79
CA VAL A 422 31.07 25.90 13.06
C VAL A 422 32.56 26.21 13.27
N ASP A 423 32.95 27.48 13.16
CA ASP A 423 34.35 27.90 13.31
C ASP A 423 34.83 27.80 14.76
N TYR A 424 33.96 28.15 15.72
CA TYR A 424 34.26 28.00 17.15
C TYR A 424 34.41 26.53 17.55
N LEU A 425 33.54 25.66 17.05
CA LEU A 425 33.64 24.23 17.34
C LEU A 425 34.89 23.63 16.68
N ASP A 426 35.21 23.99 15.43
CA ASP A 426 36.44 23.54 14.78
C ASP A 426 37.67 23.92 15.61
N ARG A 427 37.70 25.14 16.15
CA ARG A 427 38.75 25.58 17.07
C ARG A 427 38.74 24.80 18.38
N GLU A 428 37.58 24.54 18.99
CA GLU A 428 37.46 23.78 20.23
C GLU A 428 37.91 22.33 20.05
N VAL A 429 37.50 21.67 18.96
CA VAL A 429 37.91 20.32 18.59
C VAL A 429 39.41 20.25 18.37
N LEU A 430 39.98 21.23 17.65
CA LEU A 430 41.42 21.32 17.43
C LEU A 430 42.20 21.45 18.76
N LEU A 431 41.65 22.17 19.73
CA LEU A 431 42.29 22.38 21.04
C LEU A 431 42.08 21.22 22.02
N THR A 432 40.95 20.52 21.92
CA THR A 432 40.56 19.48 22.89
C THR A 432 40.80 18.05 22.42
N GLY A 433 40.91 17.83 21.10
CA GLY A 433 41.04 16.51 20.50
C GLY A 433 39.78 15.64 20.59
N ARG A 434 38.61 16.22 20.91
CA ARG A 434 37.35 15.47 21.00
C ARG A 434 36.76 15.18 19.62
N SER A 435 36.17 14.00 19.46
CA SER A 435 35.47 13.63 18.22
C SER A 435 34.07 14.25 18.14
N VAL A 436 33.68 14.69 16.95
CA VAL A 436 32.34 15.19 16.62
C VAL A 436 31.75 14.30 15.53
N TRP A 437 30.51 13.83 15.72
CA TRP A 437 29.84 12.87 14.83
C TRP A 437 28.68 13.47 14.04
N GLU A 438 28.09 14.54 14.56
CA GLU A 438 26.98 15.26 13.94
C GLU A 438 27.37 16.73 13.70
N SER A 439 26.79 17.34 12.66
CA SER A 439 26.96 18.77 12.42
C SER A 439 26.41 19.56 13.61
N PRO A 440 27.12 20.57 14.12
CA PRO A 440 26.63 21.37 15.26
C PRO A 440 25.51 22.34 14.88
N ILE A 441 25.25 22.50 13.59
CA ILE A 441 24.15 23.29 13.04
C ILE A 441 23.28 22.43 12.14
N ASP A 442 21.98 22.71 12.14
CA ASP A 442 21.02 22.10 11.22
C ASP A 442 21.11 22.81 9.86
N ILE A 443 21.54 22.08 8.83
CA ILE A 443 21.70 22.63 7.46
C ILE A 443 20.43 22.37 6.68
N ASP A 444 19.71 23.43 6.29
CA ASP A 444 18.62 23.35 5.30
C ASP A 444 19.20 23.56 3.89
N PRO A 445 19.37 22.49 3.07
CA PRO A 445 19.94 22.59 1.73
C PRO A 445 19.01 23.32 0.75
N THR A 446 17.76 23.59 1.14
CA THR A 446 16.76 24.24 0.29
C THR A 446 16.58 25.72 0.60
N CYS A 447 17.31 26.25 1.59
CA CYS A 447 17.22 27.63 2.07
C CYS A 447 15.76 28.04 2.38
N GLY A 448 15.03 27.20 3.10
CA GLY A 448 13.62 27.38 3.41
C GLY A 448 12.64 26.92 2.33
N GLY A 449 13.14 26.48 1.16
CA GLY A 449 12.31 26.09 0.02
C GLY A 449 11.37 24.91 0.31
N MET A 450 11.79 23.95 1.15
CA MET A 450 10.93 22.80 1.52
C MET A 450 9.64 23.23 2.23
N LYS A 451 9.63 24.37 2.91
CA LYS A 451 8.42 24.88 3.60
C LYS A 451 7.32 25.30 2.61
N SER A 452 7.69 25.58 1.35
CA SER A 452 6.75 25.89 0.26
C SER A 452 6.19 24.65 -0.43
N VAL A 453 6.74 23.47 -0.13
CA VAL A 453 6.28 22.19 -0.68
C VAL A 453 5.20 21.62 0.25
N PRO A 454 4.10 21.03 -0.28
CA PRO A 454 3.06 20.44 0.56
C PRO A 454 3.62 19.31 1.43
N ALA A 455 3.12 19.19 2.66
CA ALA A 455 3.62 18.20 3.63
C ALA A 455 3.39 16.74 3.19
N HIS A 456 2.36 16.47 2.37
CA HIS A 456 2.08 15.13 1.84
C HIS A 456 2.88 14.79 0.58
N ALA A 457 3.77 15.67 0.11
CA ALA A 457 4.41 15.52 -1.19
C ALA A 457 5.41 14.36 -1.25
N LYS A 458 5.28 13.49 -2.26
CA LYS A 458 6.13 12.31 -2.46
C LYS A 458 6.49 12.12 -3.93
N LYS A 459 7.77 11.88 -4.23
CA LYS A 459 8.23 11.63 -5.60
C LYS A 459 7.55 10.37 -6.16
N PRO A 460 6.96 10.41 -7.38
CA PRO A 460 6.36 9.23 -7.99
C PRO A 460 7.45 8.21 -8.37
N LYS A 461 7.08 6.93 -8.39
CA LYS A 461 7.97 5.86 -8.87
C LYS A 461 8.24 6.06 -10.36
N ARG A 462 9.52 6.01 -10.75
CA ARG A 462 9.97 6.06 -12.15
C ARG A 462 10.49 4.68 -12.54
N TYR A 463 9.94 4.12 -13.61
CA TYR A 463 10.35 2.83 -14.14
C TYR A 463 11.28 3.01 -15.34
N MET A 464 12.19 2.05 -15.56
CA MET A 464 13.11 2.03 -16.71
C MET A 464 13.89 3.35 -16.85
N THR A 465 14.52 3.80 -15.76
CA THR A 465 15.25 5.07 -15.78
C THR A 465 16.50 4.96 -16.65
N HIS A 466 16.79 6.01 -17.42
CA HIS A 466 18.01 6.10 -18.21
C HIS A 466 19.21 6.39 -17.30
N GLY A 467 19.92 5.33 -16.89
CA GLY A 467 21.14 5.43 -16.10
C GLY A 467 21.79 4.07 -15.85
N LEU A 468 23.11 4.06 -15.65
CA LEU A 468 23.88 2.85 -15.34
C LEU A 468 24.01 2.58 -13.83
N GLY A 469 23.48 3.49 -12.98
CA GLY A 469 23.62 3.39 -11.53
C GLY A 469 23.03 2.10 -10.94
N GLU A 470 21.93 1.61 -11.51
CA GLU A 470 21.30 0.35 -11.08
C GLU A 470 22.14 -0.89 -11.43
N VAL A 471 23.04 -0.80 -12.40
CA VAL A 471 23.93 -1.91 -12.80
C VAL A 471 25.00 -2.17 -11.75
N GLY A 472 25.42 -1.13 -11.01
CA GLY A 472 26.39 -1.25 -9.92
C GLY A 472 27.76 -1.77 -10.36
N VAL A 473 28.26 -1.25 -11.48
CA VAL A 473 29.63 -1.55 -11.98
C VAL A 473 30.69 -0.96 -11.05
N THR A 474 31.83 -1.64 -10.91
CA THR A 474 32.92 -1.25 -10.01
C THR A 474 34.30 -1.30 -10.67
N ASP A 475 34.34 -1.52 -11.98
CA ASP A 475 35.50 -1.91 -12.78
C ASP A 475 35.59 -1.17 -14.14
N ILE A 476 34.73 -0.17 -14.33
CA ILE A 476 34.71 0.78 -15.45
C ILE A 476 34.58 2.20 -14.92
#